data_AF-A0A7V1HB92-F1
#
_entry.id   AF-A0A7V1HB92-F1
#
_cell.length_a   1.000
_cell.length_b   1.000
_cell.length_c   1.000
_cell.angle_alpha   90.00
_cell.angle_beta   90.00
_cell.angle_gamma   90.00
#
_symmetry.space_group_name_H-M   'P 1'
#
loop_
_entity.id
_entity.type
_entity.pdbx_description
1 polymer ?
#
loop_
_entity_poly.entity_id
_entity_poly.type
_entity_poly.pdbx_seq_one_letter_code
_entity_poly.pdbx_strand_id
1 'polypeptide(L)'
;MRRKETTINRIIERVNAICLSFDSYIEEFNKAKLFSGPSPYFHIRALDKLKSLKSPSAAVNDELFLEYLYATLTAWGLHRMGPRGAKLVEFDVFVRSLKNQKDKIEILEKRSLLSLTDADLSSTIDILWDVLANIEVSASKTKLVANSKALHHFLPDLIPPIDRQYTLRFFYDHKTINGRDEQLFREIYPQFHKIGLKCKNQIKPYLGYGFHTSDTKVIDNAIVGFVLKKLKKVADMHNRGNRKLSGPIKKMIHYGHQDKTLSVNDEEIMPIQKLKVFKREKMSQADEIRDFVQRDYIEPARREGKSQITIRAGDVDRKMRLGRVPNVNQVLGGMIIERLCGVRLLSKEGTHQSTTMTYTYEILPET
;
A
#
# COMPACT_ATOMS: atom_id res chain seq x y z
N MET A 1 22.76 24.73 -3.15
CA MET A 1 21.66 24.73 -4.14
C MET A 1 21.46 23.38 -4.84
N ARG A 2 22.49 22.80 -5.49
CA ARG A 2 22.40 21.54 -6.28
C ARG A 2 21.74 20.32 -5.59
N ARG A 3 21.96 20.08 -4.28
CA ARG A 3 21.32 18.97 -3.52
C ARG A 3 19.82 19.17 -3.27
N LYS A 4 19.35 20.42 -3.19
CA LYS A 4 17.92 20.73 -2.97
C LYS A 4 17.15 20.55 -4.28
N GLU A 5 17.70 21.03 -5.38
CA GLU A 5 17.16 20.88 -6.73
C GLU A 5 17.02 19.42 -7.16
N THR A 6 18.04 18.59 -6.93
CA THR A 6 17.98 17.14 -7.17
C THR A 6 16.93 16.42 -6.32
N THR A 7 16.72 16.86 -5.08
CA THR A 7 15.66 16.31 -4.21
C THR A 7 14.27 16.68 -4.71
N ILE A 8 14.06 17.93 -5.11
CA ILE A 8 12.79 18.42 -5.67
C ILE A 8 12.45 17.67 -6.96
N ASN A 9 13.39 17.54 -7.89
CA ASN A 9 13.18 16.82 -9.14
C ASN A 9 12.78 15.36 -8.89
N ARG A 10 13.45 14.69 -7.95
CA ARG A 10 13.10 13.32 -7.56
C ARG A 10 11.70 13.21 -6.95
N ILE A 11 11.29 14.17 -6.12
CA ILE A 11 9.92 14.21 -5.58
C ILE A 11 8.92 14.32 -6.73
N ILE A 12 9.14 15.26 -7.66
CA ILE A 12 8.27 15.49 -8.82
C ILE A 12 8.17 14.22 -9.68
N GLU A 13 9.30 13.60 -10.02
CA GLU A 13 9.35 12.35 -10.79
C GLU A 13 8.56 11.22 -10.12
N ARG A 14 8.74 11.02 -8.81
CA ARG A 14 8.08 9.96 -8.06
C ARG A 14 6.57 10.21 -7.92
N VAL A 15 6.16 11.46 -7.68
CA VAL A 15 4.74 11.86 -7.67
C VAL A 15 4.11 11.64 -9.04
N ASN A 16 4.77 12.07 -10.12
CA ASN A 16 4.28 11.84 -11.47
C ASN A 16 4.18 10.35 -11.80
N ALA A 17 5.15 9.54 -11.35
CA ALA A 17 5.12 8.10 -11.53
C ALA A 17 3.91 7.46 -10.85
N ILE A 18 3.59 7.85 -9.59
CA ILE A 18 2.36 7.40 -8.92
C ILE A 18 1.14 7.79 -9.74
N CYS A 19 1.03 9.04 -10.17
CA CYS A 19 -0.13 9.50 -10.93
C CYS A 19 -0.33 8.77 -12.27
N LEU A 20 0.76 8.39 -12.94
CA LEU A 20 0.71 7.68 -14.22
C LEU A 20 0.37 6.19 -14.09
N SER A 21 0.58 5.58 -12.93
CA SER A 21 0.46 4.12 -12.76
C SER A 21 -0.08 3.75 -11.38
N PHE A 22 -1.08 4.51 -10.91
CA PHE A 22 -1.60 4.43 -9.55
C PHE A 22 -2.04 3.01 -9.18
N ASP A 23 -2.89 2.40 -10.03
CA ASP A 23 -3.42 1.06 -9.84
C ASP A 23 -2.31 0.02 -9.68
N SER A 24 -1.27 0.12 -10.50
CA SER A 24 -0.13 -0.82 -10.46
C SER A 24 0.63 -0.77 -9.13
N TYR A 25 0.64 0.38 -8.44
CA TYR A 25 1.23 0.47 -7.11
C TYR A 25 0.28 0.00 -6.02
N ILE A 26 -1.02 0.23 -6.15
CA ILE A 26 -2.03 -0.35 -5.25
C ILE A 26 -2.00 -1.88 -5.33
N GLU A 27 -1.89 -2.46 -6.53
CA GLU A 27 -1.73 -3.90 -6.75
C GLU A 27 -0.47 -4.45 -6.07
N GLU A 28 0.67 -3.77 -6.21
CA GLU A 28 1.91 -4.19 -5.54
C GLU A 28 1.75 -4.14 -4.01
N PHE A 29 1.10 -3.11 -3.48
CA PHE A 29 0.77 -3.02 -2.05
C PHE A 29 -0.11 -4.21 -1.61
N ASN A 30 -1.18 -4.49 -2.33
CA ASN A 30 -2.12 -5.58 -2.02
C ASN A 30 -1.44 -6.94 -2.07
N LYS A 31 -0.61 -7.18 -3.09
CA LYS A 31 0.16 -8.41 -3.28
C LYS A 31 1.13 -8.67 -2.14
N ALA A 32 1.73 -7.61 -1.58
CA ALA A 32 2.74 -7.72 -0.56
C ALA A 32 2.19 -8.17 0.81
N LYS A 33 0.88 -8.00 1.07
CA LYS A 33 0.19 -8.41 2.33
C LYS A 33 0.97 -8.00 3.60
N LEU A 34 1.55 -6.80 3.58
CA LEU A 34 2.49 -6.35 4.62
C LEU A 34 1.85 -6.14 5.99
N PHE A 35 0.57 -5.78 6.00
CA PHE A 35 -0.16 -5.40 7.21
C PHE A 35 -1.18 -6.50 7.53
N SER A 36 -1.04 -7.11 8.69
CA SER A 36 -1.89 -8.19 9.19
C SER A 36 -1.99 -8.15 10.71
N GLY A 37 -2.82 -9.03 11.28
CA GLY A 37 -2.98 -9.16 12.73
C GLY A 37 -3.62 -7.92 13.37
N PRO A 38 -3.10 -7.41 14.50
CA PRO A 38 -3.75 -6.35 15.26
C PRO A 38 -3.78 -5.00 14.53
N SER A 39 -2.85 -4.75 13.60
CA SER A 39 -2.72 -3.47 12.89
C SER A 39 -3.96 -3.09 12.07
N PRO A 40 -4.45 -3.91 11.13
CA PRO A 40 -5.71 -3.63 10.44
C PRO A 40 -6.93 -3.72 11.37
N TYR A 41 -6.92 -4.62 12.36
CA TYR A 41 -8.07 -4.80 13.26
C TYR A 41 -8.36 -3.52 14.06
N PHE A 42 -7.41 -3.01 14.84
CA PHE A 42 -7.64 -1.82 15.67
C PHE A 42 -7.84 -0.56 14.82
N HIS A 43 -7.16 -0.46 13.69
CA HIS A 43 -7.37 0.64 12.73
C HIS A 43 -8.83 0.70 12.26
N ILE A 44 -9.40 -0.43 11.85
CA ILE A 44 -10.81 -0.49 11.42
C ILE A 44 -11.74 -0.18 12.60
N ARG A 45 -11.47 -0.73 13.80
CA ARG A 45 -12.30 -0.46 15.00
C ARG A 45 -12.32 1.02 15.39
N ALA A 46 -11.17 1.70 15.32
CA ALA A 46 -11.08 3.14 15.57
C ALA A 46 -11.90 3.93 14.53
N LEU A 47 -11.77 3.60 13.24
CA LEU A 47 -12.51 4.29 12.18
C LEU A 47 -14.01 4.01 12.20
N ASP A 48 -14.44 2.78 12.50
CA ASP A 48 -15.86 2.46 12.65
C ASP A 48 -16.48 3.22 13.83
N LYS A 49 -15.72 3.34 14.93
CA LYS A 49 -16.14 4.14 16.07
C LYS A 49 -16.23 5.63 15.71
N LEU A 50 -15.24 6.19 15.02
CA LEU A 50 -15.31 7.56 14.48
C LEU A 50 -16.57 7.76 13.62
N LYS A 51 -16.82 6.85 12.67
CA LYS A 51 -18.01 6.91 11.79
C LYS A 51 -19.32 6.89 12.59
N SER A 52 -19.40 6.08 13.65
CA SER A 52 -20.59 6.02 14.51
C SER A 52 -20.85 7.34 15.25
N LEU A 53 -19.80 8.08 15.60
CA LEU A 53 -19.88 9.38 16.26
C LEU A 53 -20.21 10.51 15.29
N LYS A 54 -19.97 10.31 13.98
CA LYS A 54 -20.22 11.26 12.90
C LYS A 54 -19.48 12.60 13.02
N SER A 55 -18.57 12.72 14.00
CA SER A 55 -17.79 13.93 14.23
C SER A 55 -16.41 13.61 14.83
N PRO A 56 -15.32 13.95 14.12
CA PRO A 56 -13.98 14.06 14.67
C PRO A 56 -13.89 14.85 15.98
N SER A 57 -14.54 16.00 16.10
CA SER A 57 -14.55 16.80 17.34
C SER A 57 -15.23 16.05 18.50
N ALA A 58 -16.29 15.28 18.24
CA ALA A 58 -16.92 14.43 19.25
C ALA A 58 -16.02 13.27 19.69
N ALA A 59 -15.29 12.66 18.76
CA ALA A 59 -14.38 11.53 19.03
C ALA A 59 -13.25 11.87 20.01
N VAL A 60 -12.90 13.15 20.14
CA VAL A 60 -11.90 13.63 21.10
C VAL A 60 -12.33 13.39 22.57
N ASN A 61 -13.62 13.23 22.83
CA ASN A 61 -14.18 12.95 24.16
C ASN A 61 -14.70 11.53 24.33
N ASP A 62 -14.66 10.70 23.29
CA ASP A 62 -15.11 9.31 23.35
C ASP A 62 -13.95 8.40 23.80
N GLU A 63 -14.08 7.86 25.00
CA GLU A 63 -13.04 7.04 25.63
C GLU A 63 -12.70 5.79 24.81
N LEU A 64 -13.71 5.08 24.31
CA LEU A 64 -13.52 3.85 23.54
C LEU A 64 -12.82 4.11 22.20
N PHE A 65 -13.12 5.22 21.53
CA PHE A 65 -12.38 5.66 20.35
C PHE A 65 -10.91 5.91 20.68
N LEU A 66 -10.62 6.61 21.78
CA LEU A 66 -9.26 6.92 22.21
C LEU A 66 -8.47 5.67 22.59
N GLU A 67 -9.10 4.69 23.24
CA GLU A 67 -8.51 3.38 23.52
C GLU A 67 -8.19 2.61 22.23
N TYR A 68 -9.13 2.54 21.27
CA TYR A 68 -8.86 1.92 19.97
C TYR A 68 -7.76 2.62 19.20
N LEU A 69 -7.70 3.95 19.26
CA LEU A 69 -6.64 4.72 18.65
C LEU A 69 -5.29 4.41 19.31
N TYR A 70 -5.21 4.41 20.64
CA TYR A 70 -4.00 4.09 21.38
C TYR A 70 -3.51 2.65 21.10
N ALA A 71 -4.43 1.69 21.03
CA ALA A 71 -4.15 0.32 20.61
C ALA A 71 -3.67 0.23 19.16
N THR A 72 -4.26 1.01 18.25
CA THR A 72 -3.85 1.08 16.84
C THR A 72 -2.41 1.58 16.72
N LEU A 73 -2.07 2.67 17.42
CA LEU A 73 -0.74 3.24 17.40
C LEU A 73 0.31 2.27 17.97
N THR A 74 -0.05 1.53 19.01
CA THR A 74 0.76 0.42 19.55
C THR A 74 0.98 -0.66 18.50
N ALA A 75 -0.10 -1.16 17.87
CA ALA A 75 -0.02 -2.18 16.81
C ALA A 75 0.78 -1.71 15.59
N TRP A 76 0.75 -0.42 15.28
CA TRP A 76 1.55 0.22 14.22
C TRP A 76 3.02 0.46 14.61
N GLY A 77 3.44 -0.11 15.76
CA GLY A 77 4.83 -0.16 16.20
C GLY A 77 5.33 1.14 16.83
N LEU A 78 4.43 2.00 17.32
CA LEU A 78 4.79 3.21 18.06
C LEU A 78 5.07 2.96 19.55
N HIS A 79 4.85 1.75 20.03
CA HIS A 79 5.35 1.28 21.32
C HIS A 79 6.15 -0.03 21.12
N ARG A 80 7.44 -0.01 21.47
CA ARG A 80 8.32 -1.19 21.42
C ARG A 80 8.83 -1.52 22.81
N MET A 81 8.81 -2.80 23.19
CA MET A 81 9.34 -3.25 24.47
C MET A 81 10.86 -3.10 24.54
N GLY A 82 11.38 -2.89 25.75
CA GLY A 82 12.80 -2.66 26.00
C GLY A 82 13.23 -1.19 26.01
N PRO A 83 14.53 -0.91 26.22
CA PRO A 83 15.06 0.43 26.43
C PRO A 83 15.20 1.25 25.13
N ARG A 84 15.08 0.61 23.97
CA ARG A 84 15.25 1.24 22.65
C ARG A 84 13.98 1.10 21.82
N GLY A 85 13.69 2.12 21.00
CA GLY A 85 12.57 2.11 20.06
C GLY A 85 11.56 3.22 20.36
N ALA A 86 10.50 3.26 19.55
CA ALA A 86 9.39 4.20 19.77
C ALA A 86 8.65 3.85 21.07
N LYS A 87 8.24 4.88 21.80
CA LYS A 87 7.44 4.79 23.02
C LYS A 87 6.28 5.76 22.91
N LEU A 88 5.06 5.26 23.08
CA LEU A 88 3.91 6.11 23.34
C LEU A 88 4.07 6.77 24.71
N VAL A 89 3.51 7.96 24.87
CA VAL A 89 3.32 8.55 26.22
C VAL A 89 2.23 7.80 26.96
N GLU A 90 2.11 8.03 28.27
CA GLU A 90 1.02 7.49 29.08
C GLU A 90 -0.35 7.92 28.54
N PHE A 91 -1.35 7.06 28.74
CA PHE A 91 -2.67 7.24 28.12
C PHE A 91 -3.34 8.56 28.53
N ASP A 92 -3.19 9.00 29.77
CA ASP A 92 -3.76 10.25 30.26
C ASP A 92 -3.14 11.49 29.58
N VAL A 93 -1.82 11.50 29.37
CA VAL A 93 -1.10 12.55 28.64
C VAL A 93 -1.54 12.56 27.18
N PHE A 94 -1.63 11.39 26.57
CA PHE A 94 -2.13 11.22 25.20
C PHE A 94 -3.53 11.82 25.03
N VAL A 95 -4.49 11.41 25.86
CA VAL A 95 -5.87 11.90 25.82
C VAL A 95 -5.95 13.40 26.07
N ARG A 96 -5.26 13.92 27.10
CA ARG A 96 -5.26 15.34 27.44
C ARG A 96 -4.75 16.19 26.27
N SER A 97 -3.66 15.77 25.63
CA SER A 97 -3.08 16.51 24.51
C SER A 97 -4.02 16.58 23.29
N LEU A 98 -4.76 15.51 23.00
CA LEU A 98 -5.77 15.48 21.94
C LEU A 98 -6.98 16.36 22.27
N LYS A 99 -7.46 16.30 23.53
CA LYS A 99 -8.55 17.15 24.03
C LYS A 99 -8.26 18.63 23.87
N ASN A 100 -7.01 19.04 24.12
CA ASN A 100 -6.58 20.42 23.96
C ASN A 100 -6.57 20.91 22.50
N GLN A 101 -6.71 20.02 21.51
CA GLN A 101 -6.78 20.40 20.09
C GLN A 101 -8.19 20.27 19.49
N LYS A 102 -9.22 20.04 20.32
CA LYS A 102 -10.61 19.83 19.87
C LYS A 102 -11.08 20.88 18.87
N ASP A 103 -10.95 22.16 19.22
CA ASP A 103 -11.48 23.26 18.39
C ASP A 103 -10.81 23.32 17.00
N LYS A 104 -9.51 23.02 16.93
CA LYS A 104 -8.79 22.96 15.65
C LYS A 104 -9.20 21.74 14.82
N ILE A 105 -9.44 20.59 15.47
CA ILE A 105 -9.98 19.40 14.81
C ILE A 105 -11.37 19.69 14.25
N GLU A 106 -12.21 20.42 14.99
CA GLU A 106 -13.55 20.83 14.55
C GLU A 106 -13.51 21.74 13.32
N ILE A 107 -12.58 22.70 13.26
CA ILE A 107 -12.36 23.55 12.07
C ILE A 107 -11.99 22.71 10.84
N LEU A 108 -11.22 21.63 11.04
CA LEU A 108 -10.74 20.77 9.97
C LEU A 108 -11.75 19.68 9.56
N GLU A 109 -12.73 19.37 10.39
CA GLU A 109 -13.68 18.25 10.26
C GLU A 109 -14.40 18.20 8.91
N LYS A 110 -14.69 19.37 8.32
CA LYS A 110 -15.41 19.49 7.04
C LYS A 110 -14.50 19.50 5.81
N ARG A 111 -13.18 19.40 5.98
CA ARG A 111 -12.21 19.43 4.88
C ARG A 111 -11.86 18.00 4.45
N SER A 112 -11.71 17.78 3.15
CA SER A 112 -11.19 16.54 2.55
C SER A 112 -10.05 16.89 1.60
N LEU A 113 -9.01 16.05 1.57
CA LEU A 113 -7.86 16.20 0.68
C LEU A 113 -8.29 16.23 -0.80
N LEU A 114 -9.33 15.48 -1.19
CA LEU A 114 -9.78 15.37 -2.58
C LEU A 114 -10.71 16.49 -3.04
N SER A 115 -11.13 17.36 -2.12
CA SER A 115 -11.98 18.53 -2.40
C SER A 115 -11.34 19.85 -1.97
N LEU A 116 -10.13 19.80 -1.40
CA LEU A 116 -9.42 20.98 -0.94
C LEU A 116 -9.00 21.85 -2.13
N THR A 117 -9.34 23.14 -2.07
CA THR A 117 -8.96 24.10 -3.11
C THR A 117 -7.52 24.58 -2.90
N ASP A 118 -6.89 25.10 -3.96
CA ASP A 118 -5.55 25.71 -3.84
C ASP A 118 -5.55 26.92 -2.89
N ALA A 119 -6.66 27.67 -2.83
CA ALA A 119 -6.82 28.81 -1.91
C ALA A 119 -6.85 28.37 -0.44
N ASP A 120 -7.48 27.23 -0.15
CA ASP A 120 -7.59 26.69 1.22
C ASP A 120 -6.38 25.87 1.65
N LEU A 121 -5.49 25.49 0.72
CA LEU A 121 -4.38 24.58 0.97
C LEU A 121 -3.43 25.13 2.04
N SER A 122 -3.01 26.39 1.93
CA SER A 122 -2.07 26.99 2.88
C SER A 122 -2.65 27.03 4.30
N SER A 123 -3.88 27.55 4.44
CA SER A 123 -4.54 27.63 5.75
C SER A 123 -4.76 26.25 6.36
N THR A 124 -5.05 25.24 5.54
CA THR A 124 -5.19 23.85 5.99
C THR A 124 -3.86 23.30 6.52
N ILE A 125 -2.76 23.54 5.80
CA ILE A 125 -1.43 23.12 6.22
C ILE A 125 -1.05 23.77 7.55
N ASP A 126 -1.35 25.07 7.73
CA ASP A 126 -1.05 25.79 8.97
C ASP A 126 -1.80 25.20 10.17
N ILE A 127 -3.11 24.97 10.04
CA ILE A 127 -3.92 24.41 11.12
C ILE A 127 -3.52 22.96 11.40
N LEU A 128 -3.31 22.13 10.37
CA LEU A 128 -2.84 20.76 10.55
C LEU A 128 -1.50 20.72 11.26
N TRP A 129 -0.54 21.56 10.86
CA TRP A 129 0.77 21.61 11.50
C TRP A 129 0.66 22.03 12.96
N ASP A 130 -0.15 23.04 13.25
CA ASP A 130 -0.37 23.52 14.61
C ASP A 130 -0.95 22.41 15.51
N VAL A 131 -1.90 21.60 15.02
CA VAL A 131 -2.36 20.40 15.74
C VAL A 131 -1.21 19.39 15.91
N LEU A 132 -0.48 19.07 14.84
CA LEU A 132 0.63 18.12 14.88
C LEU A 132 1.75 18.55 15.84
N ALA A 133 2.03 19.84 15.97
CA ALA A 133 3.06 20.35 16.86
C ALA A 133 2.67 20.19 18.34
N ASN A 134 1.37 20.29 18.64
CA ASN A 134 0.85 20.40 20.00
C ASN A 134 0.23 19.12 20.58
N ILE A 135 -0.01 18.07 19.79
CA ILE A 135 -0.40 16.77 20.36
C ILE A 135 0.83 15.98 20.84
N GLU A 136 0.62 15.17 21.88
CA GLU A 136 1.66 14.38 22.54
C GLU A 136 1.34 12.89 22.40
N VAL A 137 1.83 12.28 21.33
CA VAL A 137 1.61 10.85 21.08
C VAL A 137 2.77 9.99 21.56
N SER A 138 4.00 10.52 21.48
CA SER A 138 5.22 9.77 21.75
C SER A 138 6.21 10.60 22.54
N ALA A 139 7.03 9.93 23.36
CA ALA A 139 8.17 10.54 24.08
C ALA A 139 9.27 11.08 23.13
N SER A 140 9.16 10.82 21.83
CA SER A 140 10.08 11.32 20.81
C SER A 140 9.93 12.83 20.59
N LYS A 141 11.07 13.53 20.43
CA LYS A 141 11.10 14.94 20.01
C LYS A 141 10.54 15.16 18.60
N THR A 142 10.69 14.17 17.71
CA THR A 142 10.03 14.17 16.39
C THR A 142 8.53 14.00 16.59
N LYS A 143 7.75 14.96 16.11
CA LYS A 143 6.29 14.99 16.17
C LYS A 143 5.65 14.37 14.92
N LEU A 144 6.22 14.60 13.74
CA LEU A 144 5.58 14.32 12.45
C LEU A 144 5.02 12.90 12.30
N VAL A 145 5.81 11.88 12.65
CA VAL A 145 5.45 10.47 12.37
C VAL A 145 4.37 9.95 13.32
N ALA A 146 4.54 10.14 14.62
CA ALA A 146 3.57 9.64 15.59
C ALA A 146 2.26 10.45 15.52
N ASN A 147 2.39 11.77 15.39
CA ASN A 147 1.25 12.68 15.46
C ASN A 147 0.40 12.64 14.19
N SER A 148 1.01 12.49 12.99
CA SER A 148 0.22 12.31 11.75
C SER A 148 -0.56 11.00 11.76
N LYS A 149 0.02 9.93 12.31
CA LYS A 149 -0.68 8.64 12.46
C LYS A 149 -1.86 8.75 13.42
N ALA A 150 -1.72 9.49 14.53
CA ALA A 150 -2.85 9.73 15.43
C ALA A 150 -3.92 10.60 14.74
N LEU A 151 -3.53 11.74 14.17
CA LEU A 151 -4.45 12.69 13.55
C LEU A 151 -5.16 12.10 12.32
N HIS A 152 -4.53 11.18 11.59
CA HIS A 152 -5.17 10.41 10.51
C HIS A 152 -6.42 9.66 10.97
N HIS A 153 -6.48 9.20 12.23
CA HIS A 153 -7.66 8.51 12.73
C HIS A 153 -8.78 9.46 13.15
N PHE A 154 -8.51 10.76 13.29
CA PHE A 154 -9.54 11.78 13.46
C PHE A 154 -10.00 12.32 12.11
N LEU A 155 -9.07 12.56 11.18
CA LEU A 155 -9.32 13.23 9.91
C LEU A 155 -8.85 12.35 8.73
N PRO A 156 -9.42 11.14 8.56
CA PRO A 156 -8.89 10.12 7.65
C PRO A 156 -8.95 10.51 6.18
N ASP A 157 -9.86 11.41 5.80
CA ASP A 157 -9.98 11.90 4.43
C ASP A 157 -9.17 13.18 4.17
N LEU A 158 -8.52 13.74 5.20
CA LEU A 158 -7.73 14.98 5.09
C LEU A 158 -6.23 14.76 5.26
N ILE A 159 -5.81 14.05 6.32
CA ILE A 159 -4.39 13.84 6.62
C ILE A 159 -3.96 12.38 6.45
N PRO A 160 -2.92 12.08 5.65
CA PRO A 160 -2.37 10.75 5.53
C PRO A 160 -1.55 10.36 6.79
N PRO A 161 -1.44 9.06 7.11
CA PRO A 161 -0.46 8.62 8.09
C PRO A 161 0.94 8.75 7.48
N ILE A 162 1.85 9.49 8.13
CA ILE A 162 3.23 9.66 7.63
C ILE A 162 4.15 8.71 8.40
N ASP A 163 4.99 7.97 7.67
CA ASP A 163 5.95 7.05 8.26
C ASP A 163 7.37 7.19 7.69
N ARG A 164 8.35 6.69 8.46
CA ARG A 164 9.78 6.79 8.10
C ARG A 164 10.19 5.81 6.99
N GLN A 165 9.57 4.63 6.95
CA GLN A 165 9.96 3.51 6.10
C GLN A 165 9.44 3.68 4.67
N TYR A 166 8.21 4.17 4.48
CA TYR A 166 7.60 4.31 3.17
C TYR A 166 7.43 5.79 2.79
N THR A 167 6.71 6.60 3.57
CA THR A 167 6.44 8.01 3.19
C THR A 167 7.73 8.83 3.04
N LEU A 168 8.56 8.91 4.07
CA LEU A 168 9.81 9.70 3.98
C LEU A 168 10.79 9.14 2.95
N ARG A 169 10.85 7.81 2.83
CA ARG A 169 11.71 7.16 1.83
C ARG A 169 11.22 7.47 0.42
N PHE A 170 9.92 7.56 0.20
CA PHE A 170 9.34 7.97 -1.08
C PHE A 170 9.70 9.41 -1.44
N PHE A 171 9.63 10.36 -0.52
CA PHE A 171 9.94 11.76 -0.85
C PHE A 171 11.46 12.03 -0.87
N TYR A 172 12.23 11.49 0.08
CA TYR A 172 13.62 11.90 0.31
C TYR A 172 14.66 10.80 0.11
N ASP A 173 14.24 9.56 -0.14
CA ASP A 173 15.12 8.39 -0.25
C ASP A 173 15.92 8.07 1.02
N HIS A 174 15.59 8.72 2.13
CA HIS A 174 16.12 8.48 3.46
C HIS A 174 15.00 8.56 4.50
N LYS A 175 15.29 8.12 5.72
CA LYS A 175 14.31 7.98 6.80
C LYS A 175 14.41 9.06 7.89
N THR A 176 15.35 9.98 7.73
CA THR A 176 15.79 10.90 8.77
C THR A 176 15.07 12.24 8.70
N ILE A 177 14.65 12.77 9.86
CA ILE A 177 13.90 14.04 9.97
C ILE A 177 14.78 15.20 10.47
N ASN A 178 15.76 14.93 11.35
CA ASN A 178 16.73 15.91 11.87
C ASN A 178 16.11 17.22 12.38
N GLY A 179 14.99 17.16 13.11
CA GLY A 179 14.33 18.33 13.70
C GLY A 179 13.63 19.26 12.69
N ARG A 180 13.44 18.81 11.45
CA ARG A 180 12.79 19.58 10.38
C ARG A 180 11.33 19.17 10.16
N ASP A 181 10.66 18.72 11.22
CA ASP A 181 9.31 18.15 11.15
C ASP A 181 8.33 19.07 10.38
N GLU A 182 8.30 20.37 10.72
CA GLU A 182 7.42 21.35 10.04
C GLU A 182 7.76 21.49 8.56
N GLN A 183 9.04 21.71 8.26
CA GLN A 183 9.50 21.90 6.90
C GLN A 183 9.16 20.67 6.04
N LEU A 184 9.41 19.46 6.56
CA LEU A 184 9.08 18.23 5.85
C LEU A 184 7.57 18.09 5.65
N PHE A 185 6.75 18.41 6.66
CA PHE A 185 5.30 18.37 6.51
C PHE A 185 4.81 19.33 5.42
N ARG A 186 5.29 20.57 5.43
CA ARG A 186 4.97 21.60 4.43
C ARG A 186 5.45 21.25 3.03
N GLU A 187 6.52 20.46 2.90
CA GLU A 187 7.00 19.94 1.61
C GLU A 187 6.19 18.71 1.13
N ILE A 188 5.80 17.81 2.04
CA ILE A 188 5.14 16.54 1.75
C ILE A 188 3.63 16.73 1.47
N TYR A 189 2.93 17.47 2.32
CA TYR A 189 1.46 17.55 2.27
C TYR A 189 0.92 18.06 0.93
N PRO A 190 1.48 19.11 0.30
CA PRO A 190 1.07 19.52 -1.04
C PRO A 190 1.22 18.42 -2.11
N GLN A 191 2.17 17.50 -1.94
CA GLN A 191 2.33 16.39 -2.89
C GLN A 191 1.24 15.34 -2.73
N PHE A 192 0.78 15.08 -1.50
CA PHE A 192 -0.39 14.25 -1.26
C PHE A 192 -1.64 14.86 -1.89
N HIS A 193 -1.86 16.16 -1.70
CA HIS A 193 -2.96 16.90 -2.33
C HIS A 193 -2.91 16.80 -3.86
N LYS A 194 -1.74 17.01 -4.46
CA LYS A 194 -1.53 16.83 -5.91
C LYS A 194 -1.83 15.41 -6.39
N ILE A 195 -1.42 14.37 -5.66
CA ILE A 195 -1.75 12.98 -6.00
C ILE A 195 -3.27 12.78 -5.90
N GLY A 196 -3.88 13.26 -4.82
CA GLY A 196 -5.32 13.17 -4.59
C GLY A 196 -6.14 13.77 -5.73
N LEU A 197 -5.83 15.00 -6.13
CA LEU A 197 -6.51 15.67 -7.24
C LEU A 197 -6.33 14.91 -8.56
N LYS A 198 -5.12 14.46 -8.89
CA LYS A 198 -4.83 13.78 -10.15
C LYS A 198 -5.37 12.35 -10.22
N CYS A 199 -5.44 11.66 -9.08
CA CYS A 199 -5.81 10.26 -9.00
C CYS A 199 -7.22 10.04 -8.41
N LYS A 200 -8.03 11.10 -8.31
CA LYS A 200 -9.35 11.07 -7.65
C LYS A 200 -10.25 9.95 -8.14
N ASN A 201 -10.25 9.70 -9.45
CA ASN A 201 -11.09 8.66 -10.07
C ASN A 201 -10.51 7.25 -9.84
N GLN A 202 -9.19 7.12 -9.73
CA GLN A 202 -8.50 5.87 -9.44
C GLN A 202 -8.55 5.51 -7.96
N ILE A 203 -8.68 6.49 -7.05
CA ILE A 203 -8.76 6.25 -5.60
C ILE A 203 -10.09 5.60 -5.23
N LYS A 204 -11.21 6.13 -5.74
CA LYS A 204 -12.56 5.73 -5.33
C LYS A 204 -12.84 4.23 -5.39
N PRO A 205 -12.46 3.48 -6.45
CA PRO A 205 -12.73 2.04 -6.54
C PRO A 205 -12.08 1.18 -5.45
N TYR A 206 -11.06 1.69 -4.75
CA TYR A 206 -10.37 0.93 -3.71
C TYR A 206 -10.95 1.13 -2.31
N LEU A 207 -11.77 2.17 -2.10
CA LEU A 207 -12.27 2.53 -0.77
C LEU A 207 -13.12 1.41 -0.14
N GLY A 208 -12.94 1.22 1.16
CA GLY A 208 -13.75 0.31 1.97
C GLY A 208 -13.29 -1.14 1.97
N TYR A 209 -12.21 -1.49 1.25
CA TYR A 209 -11.69 -2.86 1.22
C TYR A 209 -10.32 -3.00 1.90
N GLY A 210 -10.23 -3.88 2.89
CA GLY A 210 -8.97 -4.20 3.57
C GLY A 210 -8.36 -2.96 4.25
N PHE A 211 -7.13 -2.61 3.88
CA PHE A 211 -6.40 -1.47 4.46
C PHE A 211 -6.60 -0.16 3.66
N HIS A 212 -7.55 -0.14 2.72
CA HIS A 212 -7.96 1.03 1.92
C HIS A 212 -9.15 1.73 2.55
N THR A 213 -8.94 2.32 3.72
CA THR A 213 -10.02 2.76 4.61
C THR A 213 -10.48 4.20 4.42
N SER A 214 -9.69 5.01 3.72
CA SER A 214 -9.96 6.43 3.46
C SER A 214 -9.16 6.93 2.26
N ASP A 215 -9.50 8.11 1.74
CA ASP A 215 -8.83 8.69 0.57
C ASP A 215 -7.32 8.79 0.78
N THR A 216 -6.91 9.32 1.93
CA THR A 216 -5.49 9.51 2.23
C THR A 216 -4.77 8.19 2.49
N LYS A 217 -5.48 7.17 3.01
CA LYS A 217 -4.91 5.84 3.23
C LYS A 217 -4.67 5.09 1.91
N VAL A 218 -5.55 5.27 0.91
CA VAL A 218 -5.34 4.71 -0.43
C VAL A 218 -4.09 5.32 -1.07
N ILE A 219 -3.90 6.65 -0.96
CA ILE A 219 -2.68 7.31 -1.45
C ILE A 219 -1.43 6.79 -0.71
N ASP A 220 -1.49 6.66 0.62
CA ASP A 220 -0.41 6.06 1.42
C ASP A 220 -0.09 4.63 0.96
N ASN A 221 -1.11 3.80 0.71
CA ASN A 221 -0.92 2.44 0.21
C ASN A 221 -0.25 2.43 -1.17
N ALA A 222 -0.60 3.35 -2.07
CA ALA A 222 0.09 3.50 -3.36
C ALA A 222 1.57 3.89 -3.18
N ILE A 223 1.88 4.78 -2.23
CA ILE A 223 3.26 5.14 -1.87
C ILE A 223 4.04 3.92 -1.35
N VAL A 224 3.43 3.12 -0.48
CA VAL A 224 4.03 1.86 0.00
C VAL A 224 4.33 0.95 -1.19
N GLY A 225 3.35 0.74 -2.08
CA GLY A 225 3.51 -0.05 -3.30
C GLY A 225 4.65 0.45 -4.21
N PHE A 226 4.76 1.77 -4.40
CA PHE A 226 5.88 2.38 -5.13
C PHE A 226 7.22 2.02 -4.50
N VAL A 227 7.36 2.18 -3.18
CA VAL A 227 8.61 1.91 -2.47
C VAL A 227 9.00 0.44 -2.57
N LEU A 228 8.04 -0.48 -2.49
CA LEU A 228 8.28 -1.91 -2.70
C LEU A 228 8.74 -2.20 -4.13
N LYS A 229 8.01 -1.69 -5.13
CA LYS A 229 8.26 -1.98 -6.54
C LYS A 229 9.55 -1.36 -7.05
N LYS A 230 9.85 -0.12 -6.66
CA LYS A 230 10.96 0.66 -7.25
C LYS A 230 12.17 0.74 -6.35
N LEU A 231 12.01 0.95 -5.04
CA LEU A 231 13.15 1.23 -4.15
C LEU A 231 13.72 -0.02 -3.46
N LYS A 232 12.88 -1.01 -3.13
CA LYS A 232 13.37 -2.30 -2.60
C LYS A 232 13.95 -3.19 -3.71
N LYS A 233 13.28 -3.33 -4.87
CA LYS A 233 13.83 -4.12 -6.00
C LYS A 233 15.20 -3.61 -6.46
N VAL A 234 15.41 -2.29 -6.52
CA VAL A 234 16.72 -1.72 -6.89
C VAL A 234 17.79 -2.00 -5.85
N ALA A 235 17.49 -1.88 -4.55
CA ALA A 235 18.43 -2.24 -3.48
C ALA A 235 18.78 -3.73 -3.49
N ASP A 236 17.81 -4.61 -3.73
CA ASP A 236 18.02 -6.05 -3.82
C ASP A 236 18.85 -6.44 -5.07
N MET A 237 18.68 -5.74 -6.19
CA MET A 237 19.51 -5.94 -7.39
C MET A 237 20.97 -5.52 -7.15
N HIS A 238 21.21 -4.36 -6.53
CA HIS A 238 22.57 -3.91 -6.17
C HIS A 238 23.23 -4.87 -5.16
N ASN A 239 22.48 -5.35 -4.15
CA ASN A 239 22.99 -6.32 -3.17
C ASN A 239 23.28 -7.71 -3.78
N ARG A 240 22.58 -8.11 -4.84
CA ARG A 240 22.89 -9.35 -5.60
C ARG A 240 24.09 -9.17 -6.54
N GLY A 241 24.29 -7.97 -7.08
CA GLY A 241 25.50 -7.62 -7.87
C GLY A 241 26.77 -7.66 -7.02
N ASN A 242 26.69 -7.21 -5.76
CA ASN A 242 27.82 -7.23 -4.81
C ASN A 242 28.07 -8.58 -4.13
N ARG A 243 27.32 -9.64 -4.45
CA ARG A 243 27.52 -11.02 -3.93
C ARG A 243 28.30 -11.94 -4.86
N LYS A 244 29.07 -11.40 -5.80
CA LYS A 244 30.13 -12.14 -6.49
C LYS A 244 31.49 -11.57 -6.10
N LEU A 245 32.41 -12.48 -5.76
CA LEU A 245 33.80 -12.29 -5.30
C LEU A 245 33.97 -12.18 -3.77
N SER A 246 33.71 -13.29 -3.07
CA SER A 246 34.53 -13.68 -1.92
C SER A 246 34.75 -15.20 -1.96
N GLY A 247 35.77 -15.58 -2.73
CA GLY A 247 36.32 -16.93 -2.82
C GLY A 247 37.72 -16.82 -3.42
N PRO A 248 38.73 -17.54 -2.89
CA PRO A 248 40.13 -17.21 -3.16
C PRO A 248 40.58 -17.85 -4.47
N ILE A 249 40.91 -17.03 -5.47
CA ILE A 249 41.75 -17.47 -6.59
C ILE A 249 42.94 -16.52 -6.71
N LYS A 250 44.09 -17.11 -6.44
CA LYS A 250 45.44 -16.58 -6.62
C LYS A 250 45.74 -16.29 -8.10
N LYS A 251 46.62 -15.30 -8.27
CA LYS A 251 47.72 -15.22 -9.24
C LYS A 251 47.41 -14.98 -10.74
N MET A 252 48.14 -13.97 -11.23
CA MET A 252 49.02 -13.96 -12.43
C MET A 252 48.66 -12.99 -13.57
N ILE A 253 49.54 -11.98 -13.69
CA ILE A 253 50.28 -11.52 -14.89
C ILE A 253 49.53 -10.61 -15.90
N HIS A 254 49.89 -9.32 -15.84
CA HIS A 254 50.63 -8.50 -16.83
C HIS A 254 50.19 -8.35 -18.30
N TYR A 255 50.45 -7.13 -18.81
CA TYR A 255 50.36 -6.57 -20.18
C TYR A 255 48.95 -6.30 -20.73
N GLY A 256 48.62 -5.19 -21.41
CA GLY A 256 49.38 -4.05 -21.93
C GLY A 256 48.75 -3.61 -23.27
N HIS A 257 48.66 -2.28 -23.51
CA HIS A 257 48.41 -1.62 -24.82
C HIS A 257 47.04 -1.85 -25.52
N GLN A 258 46.46 -0.99 -26.38
CA GLN A 258 46.56 0.43 -26.74
C GLN A 258 45.38 0.68 -27.74
N ASP A 259 44.87 1.91 -27.77
CA ASP A 259 44.21 2.66 -28.85
C ASP A 259 43.48 1.96 -30.03
N LYS A 260 42.25 2.44 -30.33
CA LYS A 260 42.00 3.28 -31.52
C LYS A 260 40.59 3.89 -31.57
N THR A 261 40.59 5.15 -32.03
CA THR A 261 39.52 6.07 -32.37
C THR A 261 38.77 5.68 -33.65
N LEU A 262 37.52 6.17 -33.80
CA LEU A 262 36.94 6.67 -35.06
C LEU A 262 35.61 7.40 -34.79
N SER A 263 35.34 8.41 -35.60
CA SER A 263 34.40 9.51 -35.36
C SER A 263 33.57 9.84 -36.61
N VAL A 264 32.38 10.41 -36.38
CA VAL A 264 31.59 11.37 -37.22
C VAL A 264 30.52 10.85 -38.21
N ASN A 265 29.27 11.28 -37.91
CA ASN A 265 28.05 11.70 -38.67
C ASN A 265 27.44 10.79 -39.77
N ASP A 266 26.12 10.69 -39.99
CA ASP A 266 25.09 11.71 -40.32
C ASP A 266 23.65 11.14 -40.15
N GLU A 267 22.65 12.02 -40.15
CA GLU A 267 21.19 11.78 -40.03
C GLU A 267 20.56 11.14 -41.28
N GLU A 268 19.66 10.15 -41.13
CA GLU A 268 18.40 9.99 -41.91
C GLU A 268 17.54 8.76 -41.47
N ILE A 269 16.32 9.05 -40.98
CA ILE A 269 15.01 8.36 -41.13
C ILE A 269 14.78 6.86 -40.74
N MET A 270 13.67 6.65 -40.00
CA MET A 270 13.11 5.48 -39.25
C MET A 270 12.76 4.19 -40.05
N PRO A 271 12.62 2.98 -39.41
CA PRO A 271 11.29 2.51 -38.93
C PRO A 271 11.24 1.53 -37.73
N ILE A 272 10.01 1.34 -37.25
CA ILE A 272 9.49 0.45 -36.20
C ILE A 272 9.89 -1.02 -36.43
N GLN A 273 10.69 -1.62 -35.53
CA GLN A 273 10.60 -3.02 -35.03
C GLN A 273 11.88 -3.46 -34.30
N LYS A 274 11.82 -3.47 -32.96
CA LYS A 274 12.39 -4.55 -32.13
C LYS A 274 11.72 -4.54 -30.74
N LEU A 275 10.41 -4.77 -30.79
CA LEU A 275 9.69 -5.47 -29.73
C LEU A 275 10.32 -6.86 -29.57
N LYS A 276 11.06 -7.08 -28.48
CA LYS A 276 11.43 -8.36 -27.84
C LYS A 276 12.17 -7.97 -26.55
N VAL A 277 11.76 -8.28 -25.32
CA VAL A 277 10.92 -9.37 -24.80
C VAL A 277 10.33 -8.88 -23.47
N PHE A 278 9.01 -8.72 -23.37
CA PHE A 278 8.35 -8.62 -22.06
C PHE A 278 8.43 -9.98 -21.38
N LYS A 279 9.21 -10.06 -20.30
CA LYS A 279 9.28 -11.22 -19.43
C LYS A 279 7.90 -11.35 -18.75
N ARG A 280 7.08 -12.31 -19.19
CA ARG A 280 5.82 -12.71 -18.55
C ARG A 280 6.10 -12.92 -17.05
N GLU A 281 5.46 -12.15 -16.18
CA GLU A 281 5.58 -12.35 -14.73
C GLU A 281 5.08 -13.76 -14.38
N LYS A 282 5.82 -14.44 -13.52
CA LYS A 282 5.57 -15.85 -13.17
C LYS A 282 4.25 -15.93 -12.40
N MET A 283 3.20 -16.47 -13.03
CA MET A 283 1.92 -16.78 -12.36
C MET A 283 2.18 -17.77 -11.22
N SER A 284 1.46 -17.61 -10.11
CA SER A 284 1.52 -18.62 -9.05
C SER A 284 0.65 -19.81 -9.45
N GLN A 285 0.97 -21.01 -8.94
CA GLN A 285 0.16 -22.20 -9.16
C GLN A 285 -1.30 -22.00 -8.73
N ALA A 286 -1.56 -21.16 -7.72
CA ALA A 286 -2.92 -20.82 -7.30
C ALA A 286 -3.64 -19.91 -8.32
N ASP A 287 -2.92 -19.02 -8.99
CA ASP A 287 -3.49 -18.17 -10.05
C ASP A 287 -3.73 -19.01 -11.31
N GLU A 288 -2.82 -19.93 -11.65
CA GLU A 288 -3.02 -20.90 -12.73
C GLU A 288 -4.26 -21.76 -12.50
N ILE A 289 -4.53 -22.18 -11.25
CA ILE A 289 -5.75 -22.94 -10.91
C ILE A 289 -6.99 -22.06 -11.07
N ARG A 290 -6.96 -20.78 -10.67
CA ARG A 290 -8.13 -19.89 -10.82
C ARG A 290 -8.42 -19.59 -12.28
N ASP A 291 -7.40 -19.26 -13.07
CA ASP A 291 -7.53 -19.02 -14.50
C ASP A 291 -8.05 -20.25 -15.24
N PHE A 292 -7.55 -21.44 -14.86
CA PHE A 292 -8.05 -22.71 -15.38
C PHE A 292 -9.50 -22.95 -15.01
N VAL A 293 -9.88 -22.76 -13.74
CA VAL A 293 -11.27 -22.96 -13.30
C VAL A 293 -12.22 -21.98 -14.00
N GLN A 294 -11.82 -20.71 -14.14
CA GLN A 294 -12.61 -19.72 -14.87
C GLN A 294 -12.83 -20.17 -16.32
N ARG A 295 -11.74 -20.47 -17.04
CA ARG A 295 -11.79 -20.79 -18.48
C ARG A 295 -12.46 -22.13 -18.79
N ASP A 296 -12.22 -23.16 -17.99
CA ASP A 296 -12.61 -24.54 -18.29
C ASP A 296 -13.91 -24.98 -17.59
N TYR A 297 -14.40 -24.24 -16.59
CA TYR A 297 -15.64 -24.60 -15.86
C TYR A 297 -16.65 -23.46 -15.84
N ILE A 298 -16.25 -22.26 -15.37
CA ILE A 298 -17.20 -21.17 -15.13
C ILE A 298 -17.67 -20.53 -16.44
N GLU A 299 -16.76 -20.15 -17.34
CA GLU A 299 -17.12 -19.50 -18.62
C GLU A 299 -17.93 -20.42 -19.56
N PRO A 300 -17.65 -21.73 -19.68
CA PRO A 300 -18.54 -22.66 -20.38
C PRO A 300 -19.93 -22.72 -19.77
N ALA A 301 -20.04 -22.84 -18.43
CA ALA A 301 -21.33 -22.89 -17.77
C ALA A 301 -22.12 -21.58 -17.89
N ARG A 302 -21.42 -20.43 -17.88
CA ARG A 302 -22.03 -19.12 -18.14
C ARG A 302 -22.57 -19.02 -19.57
N ARG A 303 -21.78 -19.44 -20.58
CA ARG A 303 -22.24 -19.47 -21.99
C ARG A 303 -23.41 -20.41 -22.21
N GLU A 304 -23.51 -21.48 -21.43
CA GLU A 304 -24.64 -22.41 -21.44
C GLU A 304 -25.86 -21.91 -20.66
N GLY A 305 -25.79 -20.72 -20.02
CA GLY A 305 -26.89 -20.14 -19.27
C GLY A 305 -27.20 -20.86 -17.95
N LYS A 306 -26.25 -21.62 -17.39
CA LYS A 306 -26.44 -22.31 -16.12
C LYS A 306 -26.42 -21.32 -14.97
N SER A 307 -27.36 -21.45 -14.03
CA SER A 307 -27.38 -20.67 -12.79
C SER A 307 -26.42 -21.20 -11.73
N GLN A 308 -26.02 -22.47 -11.82
CA GLN A 308 -25.14 -23.13 -10.86
C GLN A 308 -24.18 -24.12 -11.54
N ILE A 309 -23.03 -24.35 -10.92
CA ILE A 309 -22.04 -25.35 -11.32
C ILE A 309 -21.38 -26.01 -10.13
N THR A 310 -21.23 -27.33 -10.18
CA THR A 310 -20.46 -28.11 -9.20
C THR A 310 -19.12 -28.54 -9.78
N ILE A 311 -18.03 -28.22 -9.08
CA ILE A 311 -16.66 -28.52 -9.50
C ILE A 311 -16.02 -29.48 -8.49
N ARG A 312 -15.52 -30.61 -8.97
CA ARG A 312 -14.78 -31.59 -8.16
C ARG A 312 -13.29 -31.29 -8.16
N ALA A 313 -12.67 -31.23 -6.97
CA ALA A 313 -11.25 -30.91 -6.82
C ALA A 313 -10.33 -31.90 -7.56
N GLY A 314 -10.66 -33.20 -7.54
CA GLY A 314 -9.88 -34.23 -8.24
C GLY A 314 -9.88 -34.08 -9.77
N ASP A 315 -10.93 -33.50 -10.37
CA ASP A 315 -10.99 -33.33 -11.82
C ASP A 315 -10.15 -32.13 -12.27
N VAL A 316 -10.11 -31.06 -11.46
CA VAL A 316 -9.21 -29.92 -11.66
C VAL A 316 -7.75 -30.36 -11.53
N ASP A 317 -7.39 -31.07 -10.45
CA ASP A 317 -6.01 -31.55 -10.25
C ASP A 317 -5.54 -32.47 -11.39
N ARG A 318 -6.40 -33.37 -11.86
CA ARG A 318 -6.12 -34.30 -12.96
C ARG A 318 -5.97 -33.59 -14.30
N LYS A 319 -6.90 -32.71 -14.66
CA LYS A 319 -6.83 -31.98 -15.95
C LYS A 319 -5.64 -31.03 -16.02
N MET A 320 -5.27 -30.43 -14.88
CA MET A 320 -4.09 -29.57 -14.79
C MET A 320 -2.77 -30.34 -14.55
N ARG A 321 -2.83 -31.66 -14.31
CA ARG A 321 -1.67 -32.52 -14.01
C ARG A 321 -0.81 -32.00 -12.84
N LEU A 322 -1.45 -31.51 -11.78
CA LEU A 322 -0.76 -30.83 -10.67
C LEU A 322 -0.22 -31.79 -9.61
N GLY A 323 -0.94 -32.89 -9.31
CA GLY A 323 -0.60 -33.81 -8.23
C GLY A 323 -0.61 -33.15 -6.84
N ARG A 324 -1.40 -32.09 -6.66
CA ARG A 324 -1.44 -31.23 -5.46
C ARG A 324 -2.87 -30.83 -5.10
N VAL A 325 -3.68 -31.85 -4.85
CA VAL A 325 -5.10 -31.75 -4.48
C VAL A 325 -5.38 -30.80 -3.29
N PRO A 326 -4.52 -30.71 -2.23
CA PRO A 326 -4.75 -29.73 -1.17
C PRO A 326 -4.72 -28.27 -1.65
N ASN A 327 -3.84 -27.94 -2.60
CA ASN A 327 -3.77 -26.59 -3.17
C ASN A 327 -5.03 -26.28 -4.01
N VAL A 328 -5.53 -27.26 -4.75
CA VAL A 328 -6.79 -27.13 -5.50
C VAL A 328 -7.96 -26.89 -4.56
N ASN A 329 -8.07 -27.67 -3.48
CA ASN A 329 -9.09 -27.50 -2.45
C ASN A 329 -9.00 -26.12 -1.76
N GLN A 330 -7.78 -25.62 -1.51
CA GLN A 330 -7.59 -24.29 -0.96
C GLN A 330 -8.08 -23.19 -1.92
N VAL A 331 -7.85 -23.36 -3.23
CA VAL A 331 -8.28 -22.40 -4.25
C VAL A 331 -9.79 -22.42 -4.44
N LEU A 332 -10.40 -23.60 -4.64
CA LEU A 332 -11.85 -23.74 -4.81
C LEU A 332 -12.60 -23.35 -3.52
N GLY A 333 -12.04 -23.60 -2.35
CA GLY A 333 -12.69 -23.24 -1.09
C GLY A 333 -12.55 -21.78 -0.67
N GLY A 334 -11.85 -20.94 -1.45
CA GLY A 334 -11.44 -19.60 -1.05
C GLY A 334 -12.13 -18.47 -1.81
N MET A 335 -12.44 -17.38 -1.11
CA MET A 335 -13.18 -16.22 -1.63
C MET A 335 -12.58 -15.50 -2.85
N ILE A 336 -11.31 -15.77 -3.20
CA ILE A 336 -10.67 -15.15 -4.38
C ILE A 336 -11.31 -15.69 -5.67
N ILE A 337 -11.68 -16.98 -5.71
CA ILE A 337 -12.30 -17.57 -6.92
C ILE A 337 -13.70 -17.01 -7.16
N GLU A 338 -14.46 -16.78 -6.09
CA GLU A 338 -15.78 -16.15 -6.13
C GLU A 338 -15.71 -14.77 -6.80
N ARG A 339 -14.75 -13.95 -6.38
CA ARG A 339 -14.57 -12.60 -6.93
C ARG A 339 -14.01 -12.57 -8.35
N LEU A 340 -12.99 -13.39 -8.66
CA LEU A 340 -12.36 -13.38 -9.99
C LEU A 340 -13.27 -13.97 -11.06
N CYS A 341 -14.01 -15.02 -10.71
CA CYS A 341 -14.85 -15.73 -11.66
C CYS A 341 -16.29 -15.20 -11.68
N GLY A 342 -16.67 -14.25 -10.81
CA GLY A 342 -18.05 -13.76 -10.73
C GLY A 342 -19.01 -14.87 -10.30
N VAL A 343 -18.68 -15.60 -9.25
CA VAL A 343 -19.48 -16.71 -8.72
C VAL A 343 -19.61 -16.60 -7.21
N ARG A 344 -20.62 -17.24 -6.62
CA ARG A 344 -20.81 -17.32 -5.17
C ARG A 344 -20.82 -18.77 -4.72
N LEU A 345 -20.01 -19.11 -3.72
CA LEU A 345 -19.93 -20.50 -3.24
C LEU A 345 -21.16 -20.83 -2.38
N LEU A 346 -21.88 -21.89 -2.74
CA LEU A 346 -23.10 -22.35 -2.07
C LEU A 346 -22.83 -23.48 -1.08
N SER A 347 -22.08 -24.51 -1.51
CA SER A 347 -21.81 -25.68 -0.67
C SER A 347 -20.44 -26.31 -0.92
N LYS A 348 -20.00 -27.07 0.07
CA LYS A 348 -18.74 -27.82 0.12
C LYS A 348 -19.07 -29.23 0.62
N GLU A 349 -18.87 -30.25 -0.20
CA GLU A 349 -19.24 -31.63 0.15
C GLU A 349 -18.07 -32.60 -0.06
N GLY A 350 -17.97 -33.61 0.81
CA GLY A 350 -16.93 -34.63 0.78
C GLY A 350 -15.83 -34.46 1.83
N THR A 351 -14.84 -35.36 1.80
CA THR A 351 -13.76 -35.39 2.78
C THR A 351 -12.83 -34.19 2.60
N HIS A 352 -12.56 -33.47 3.69
CA HIS A 352 -11.70 -32.28 3.69
C HIS A 352 -10.33 -32.56 3.04
N GLN A 353 -9.95 -31.71 2.07
CA GLN A 353 -8.70 -31.80 1.29
C GLN A 353 -8.51 -33.08 0.45
N SER A 354 -9.58 -33.79 0.11
CA SER A 354 -9.54 -34.98 -0.75
C SER A 354 -9.80 -34.68 -2.24
N THR A 355 -9.61 -35.67 -3.10
CA THR A 355 -9.97 -35.63 -4.54
C THR A 355 -11.48 -35.75 -4.77
N THR A 356 -12.23 -36.20 -3.76
CA THR A 356 -13.69 -36.35 -3.80
C THR A 356 -14.43 -35.09 -3.38
N MET A 357 -13.72 -34.09 -2.84
CA MET A 357 -14.31 -32.82 -2.45
C MET A 357 -14.95 -32.10 -3.65
N THR A 358 -16.19 -31.66 -3.51
CA THR A 358 -16.94 -30.88 -4.50
C THR A 358 -17.28 -29.50 -3.95
N TYR A 359 -17.31 -28.53 -4.86
CA TYR A 359 -17.63 -27.12 -4.58
C TYR A 359 -18.73 -26.69 -5.54
N THR A 360 -19.89 -26.35 -5.00
CA THR A 360 -21.04 -25.88 -5.79
C THR A 360 -21.11 -24.36 -5.73
N TYR A 361 -21.14 -23.73 -6.89
CA TYR A 361 -21.22 -22.28 -7.03
C TYR A 361 -22.49 -21.87 -7.75
N GLU A 362 -23.02 -20.71 -7.38
CA GLU A 362 -23.94 -19.92 -8.17
C GLU A 362 -23.16 -19.02 -9.14
N ILE A 363 -23.60 -18.95 -10.39
CA ILE A 363 -23.03 -18.06 -11.40
C ILE A 363 -23.75 -16.72 -11.31
N LEU A 364 -23.02 -15.64 -11.03
CA LEU A 364 -23.60 -14.32 -10.93
C LEU A 364 -23.79 -13.72 -12.34
N PRO A 365 -24.87 -12.95 -12.57
CA PRO A 365 -25.04 -12.20 -13.82
C PRO A 365 -23.90 -11.21 -14.02
N GLU A 366 -23.45 -11.03 -15.25
CA GLU A 366 -22.56 -9.91 -15.60
C GLU A 366 -23.37 -8.61 -15.44
N THR A 367 -23.01 -7.80 -14.44
CA THR A 367 -23.54 -6.43 -14.25
C THR A 367 -22.95 -5.44 -15.23
#